data_AF-A0A316C0P4-F1
#
_entry.id   AF-A0A316C0P4-F1
#
_cell.length_a   1.000
_cell.length_b   1.000
_cell.length_c   1.000
_cell.angle_alpha   90.00
_cell.angle_beta   90.00
_cell.angle_gamma   90.00
#
_symmetry.space_group_name_H-M   'P 1'
#
loop_
_entity.id
_entity.type
_entity.pdbx_description
1 polymer ?
#
loop_
_entity_poly.entity_id
_entity_poly.type
_entity_poly.pdbx_seq_one_letter_code
_entity_poly.pdbx_strand_id
1 'polypeptide(L)'
;MKTGNAVYGRCDCGHVWPVVYLPMRLDQAAKVMSRSACPKCGNAKDIKLAKAEEIAASMTEIDSRADGGADIVTKHTNIKA
;
A
#
# COMPACT_ATOMS: atom_id res chain seq x y z
N MET A 1 -12.41 -6.90 -14.48
CA MET A 1 -10.96 -6.68 -14.32
C MET A 1 -10.55 -7.24 -12.97
N LYS A 2 -9.68 -8.25 -12.92
CA LYS A 2 -9.17 -8.77 -11.64
C LYS A 2 -8.26 -7.70 -11.03
N THR A 3 -8.62 -7.18 -9.86
CA THR A 3 -7.78 -6.31 -9.03
C THR A 3 -6.41 -6.94 -8.93
N GLY A 4 -5.36 -6.21 -9.32
CA GLY A 4 -4.01 -6.75 -9.37
C GLY A 4 -3.58 -7.25 -7.99
N ASN A 5 -3.15 -8.51 -7.89
CA ASN A 5 -2.67 -9.07 -6.63
C ASN A 5 -1.32 -8.41 -6.29
N ALA A 6 -1.30 -7.62 -5.23
CA ALA A 6 -0.08 -7.05 -4.68
C ALA A 6 0.67 -8.11 -3.88
N VAL A 7 1.98 -8.23 -4.09
CA VAL A 7 2.86 -9.05 -3.27
C VAL A 7 3.52 -8.13 -2.25
N TYR A 8 3.40 -8.49 -0.98
CA TYR A 8 3.87 -7.69 0.14
C TYR A 8 5.17 -8.25 0.71
N GLY A 9 6.10 -7.36 1.03
CA GLY A 9 7.32 -7.66 1.75
C GLY A 9 7.17 -7.31 3.23
N ARG A 10 7.82 -8.09 4.09
CA ARG A 10 7.98 -7.82 5.52
C ARG A 10 9.46 -7.63 5.83
N CYS A 11 9.76 -6.53 6.51
CA CYS A 11 11.07 -6.29 7.12
C CYS A 11 11.05 -6.74 8.59
N ASP A 12 12.23 -7.06 9.14
CA ASP A 12 12.42 -7.42 10.54
C ASP A 12 11.98 -6.30 11.51
N CYS A 13 12.00 -5.03 11.06
CA CYS A 13 11.45 -3.90 11.81
C CYS A 13 9.91 -3.92 11.94
N GLY A 14 9.24 -4.98 11.46
CA GLY A 14 7.80 -5.17 11.52
C GLY A 14 7.01 -4.37 10.49
N HIS A 15 7.68 -3.69 9.54
CA HIS A 15 6.99 -2.94 8.50
C HIS A 15 6.65 -3.85 7.32
N VAL A 16 5.41 -3.76 6.86
CA VAL A 16 4.89 -4.51 5.71
C VAL A 16 4.44 -3.52 4.64
N TRP A 17 4.87 -3.73 3.39
CA TRP A 17 4.53 -2.84 2.29
C TRP A 17 4.38 -3.60 0.97
N PRO A 18 3.60 -3.07 0.01
CA PRO A 18 3.48 -3.68 -1.32
C PRO A 18 4.81 -3.51 -2.09
N VAL A 19 5.40 -4.63 -2.50
CA VAL A 19 6.66 -4.66 -3.25
C VAL A 19 6.39 -4.70 -4.76
N VAL A 20 5.38 -5.45 -5.20
CA VAL A 20 5.04 -5.57 -6.62
C VAL A 20 3.53 -5.76 -6.82
N TYR A 21 2.99 -5.18 -7.88
CA TYR A 21 1.61 -5.38 -8.30
C TYR A 21 1.58 -6.24 -9.58
N LEU A 22 0.83 -7.33 -9.57
CA LEU A 22 0.63 -8.19 -10.74
C LEU A 22 -0.63 -7.80 -11.51
N PRO A 23 -0.70 -7.98 -12.85
CA PRO A 23 0.27 -8.67 -13.70
C PRO A 23 1.45 -7.78 -14.13
N MET A 24 2.67 -8.23 -13.84
CA MET A 24 3.95 -7.61 -14.23
C MET A 24 4.86 -8.67 -14.87
N ARG A 25 5.81 -8.26 -15.72
CA ARG A 25 6.83 -9.17 -16.27
C ARG A 25 7.70 -9.74 -15.15
N LEU A 26 7.96 -11.06 -15.20
CA LEU A 26 8.71 -11.76 -14.16
C LEU A 26 10.10 -11.15 -13.89
N ASP A 27 10.80 -10.75 -14.96
CA ASP A 27 12.12 -10.12 -14.85
C ASP A 27 12.08 -8.77 -14.11
N GLN A 28 11.00 -8.00 -14.33
CA GLN A 28 10.79 -6.73 -13.64
C GLN A 28 10.44 -6.98 -12.17
N ALA A 29 9.57 -7.96 -11.89
CA ALA A 29 9.23 -8.35 -10.54
C ALA A 29 10.48 -8.81 -9.75
N ALA A 30 11.32 -9.65 -10.36
CA ALA A 30 12.57 -10.11 -9.74
C ALA A 30 13.52 -8.93 -9.46
N LYS A 31 13.73 -8.03 -10.42
CA LYS A 31 14.58 -6.83 -10.23
C LYS A 31 14.07 -5.93 -9.10
N VAL A 32 12.76 -5.73 -9.02
CA VAL A 32 12.14 -4.90 -7.97
C VAL A 32 12.28 -5.57 -6.60
N MET A 33 12.04 -6.87 -6.50
CA MET A 33 12.24 -7.61 -5.24
C MET A 33 13.72 -7.65 -4.80
N SER A 34 14.66 -7.86 -5.72
CA SER A 34 16.10 -7.89 -5.37
C SER A 34 16.63 -6.54 -4.88
N ARG A 35 15.98 -5.44 -5.24
CA ARG A 35 16.35 -4.07 -4.83
C ARG A 35 15.41 -3.46 -3.81
N SER A 36 14.41 -4.21 -3.33
CA SER A 36 13.44 -3.65 -2.39
C SER A 36 14.13 -3.37 -1.05
N ALA A 37 14.14 -2.10 -0.65
CA ALA A 37 14.54 -1.68 0.69
C ALA A 37 13.29 -1.35 1.51
N CYS A 38 13.36 -1.55 2.82
CA CYS A 38 12.30 -1.14 3.71
C CYS A 38 12.15 0.39 3.69
N PRO A 39 10.98 0.95 3.37
CA PRO A 39 10.78 2.39 3.34
C PRO A 39 10.84 3.03 4.74
N LYS A 40 10.70 2.25 5.81
CA LYS A 40 10.72 2.75 7.19
C LYS A 40 12.13 2.84 7.78
N CYS A 41 12.97 1.83 7.56
CA CYS A 41 14.30 1.75 8.18
C CYS A 41 15.47 1.75 7.18
N GLY A 42 15.20 1.73 5.86
CA GLY A 42 16.22 1.73 4.82
C GLY A 42 16.99 0.41 4.68
N ASN A 43 16.68 -0.62 5.49
CA ASN A 43 17.35 -1.91 5.38
C ASN A 43 16.93 -2.62 4.07
N ALA A 44 17.93 -3.07 3.31
CA ALA A 44 17.76 -3.81 2.06
C ALA A 44 18.13 -5.30 2.20
N LYS A 45 18.61 -5.72 3.37
CA LYS A 45 18.92 -7.11 3.69
C LYS A 45 17.76 -7.70 4.50
N ASP A 46 17.47 -8.98 4.26
CA ASP A 46 16.48 -9.76 5.02
C ASP A 46 15.00 -9.34 4.83
N ILE A 47 14.62 -8.90 3.63
CA ILE A 47 13.20 -8.72 3.27
C ILE A 47 12.57 -10.10 3.00
N LYS A 48 11.53 -10.46 3.76
CA LYS A 48 10.78 -11.72 3.62
C LYS A 48 9.44 -11.45 2.95
N LEU A 49 8.82 -12.48 2.37
CA LEU A 49 7.43 -12.38 1.91
C LEU A 49 6.50 -12.32 3.12
N ALA A 50 5.59 -11.33 3.13
CA ALA A 50 4.59 -11.22 4.18
C ALA A 50 3.54 -12.33 4.03
N LYS A 51 3.12 -12.92 5.15
CA LYS A 51 1.99 -13.86 5.17
C LYS A 51 0.67 -13.11 5.07
N ALA A 52 -0.38 -13.79 4.61
CA ALA A 52 -1.72 -13.20 4.46
C ALA A 52 -2.24 -12.51 5.73
N GLU A 53 -1.96 -13.09 6.90
CA GLU A 53 -2.37 -12.54 8.20
C GLU A 53 -1.72 -11.17 8.49
N GLU A 54 -0.44 -11.01 8.13
CA GLU A 54 0.29 -9.76 8.35
C GLU A 54 -0.12 -8.67 7.37
N ILE A 55 -0.46 -9.08 6.14
CA ILE A 55 -1.03 -8.19 5.13
C ILE A 55 -2.37 -7.65 5.63
N ALA A 56 -3.24 -8.51 6.15
CA ALA A 56 -4.54 -8.12 6.70
C ALA A 56 -4.40 -7.13 7.87
N ALA A 57 -3.46 -7.37 8.79
CA ALA A 57 -3.18 -6.46 9.90
C ALA A 57 -2.67 -5.08 9.44
N SER A 58 -2.02 -5.01 8.27
CA SER A 58 -1.52 -3.75 7.69
C SER A 58 -2.60 -2.96 6.93
N MET A 59 -3.69 -3.63 6.52
CA MET A 59 -4.70 -3.07 5.61
C MET A 59 -5.87 -2.42 6.35
N THR A 60 -6.11 -2.81 7.61
CA THR A 60 -7.17 -2.25 8.46
C THR A 60 -7.03 -0.75 8.72
N GLU A 61 -5.85 -0.18 8.53
CA GLU A 61 -5.59 1.25 8.74
C GLU A 61 -5.98 2.14 7.53
N ILE A 62 -6.04 1.60 6.31
CA ILE A 62 -6.28 2.39 5.08
C ILE A 62 -7.76 2.38 4.67
N ASP A 63 -8.48 1.27 4.87
CA ASP A 63 -9.90 1.14 4.48
C ASP A 63 -10.88 1.78 5.48
N SER A 64 -10.41 2.21 6.65
CA SER A 64 -11.23 2.91 7.65
C SER A 64 -11.50 4.39 7.33
N ARG A 65 -11.08 4.88 6.15
CA ARG A 65 -11.38 6.23 5.63
C ARG A 65 -12.50 6.21 4.59
N ALA A 66 -13.47 5.31 4.76
CA ALA A 66 -14.78 5.49 4.15
C ALA A 66 -15.59 6.50 4.99
N ASP A 67 -16.31 7.39 4.31
CA ASP A 67 -17.35 8.28 4.84
C ASP A 67 -16.90 9.57 5.57
N GLY A 68 -16.66 10.64 4.79
CA GLY A 68 -16.58 12.02 5.33
C GLY A 68 -16.30 13.11 4.31
N GLY A 69 -16.76 12.96 3.06
CA GLY A 69 -16.43 13.86 1.94
C GLY A 69 -17.60 14.66 1.36
N ALA A 70 -18.63 15.00 2.16
CA ALA A 70 -19.84 15.66 1.64
C ALA A 70 -20.02 17.13 2.10
N ASP A 71 -19.18 17.65 3.00
CA ASP A 71 -19.59 18.82 3.82
C ASP A 71 -19.16 20.20 3.31
N ILE A 72 -18.38 20.29 2.23
CA ILE A 72 -17.87 21.58 1.71
C ILE A 72 -18.80 22.25 0.68
N VAL A 73 -19.73 21.51 0.06
CA VAL A 73 -20.58 21.99 -1.04
C VAL A 73 -21.91 22.62 -0.61
N THR A 74 -22.09 22.95 0.68
CA THR A 74 -23.37 23.55 1.15
C THR A 74 -23.19 24.96 1.76
N LYS A 75 -21.96 25.44 1.99
CA LYS A 75 -21.74 26.71 2.72
C LYS A 75 -21.41 27.94 1.86
N HIS A 76 -21.31 27.82 0.53
CA HIS A 76 -20.82 28.92 -0.34
C HIS A 76 -21.74 29.30 -1.51
N THR A 77 -23.03 28.99 -1.48
CA THR A 77 -23.99 29.38 -2.55
C THR A 77 -24.81 30.63 -2.20
N ASN A 78 -24.27 31.60 -1.46
CA ASN A 78 -24.96 32.90 -1.32
C ASN A 78 -24.03 34.11 -1.17
N ILE A 79 -23.09 34.26 -2.12
CA ILE A 79 -22.36 35.52 -2.31
C ILE A 79 -22.73 36.09 -3.68
N LYS A 80 -23.46 37.22 -3.61
CA LYS A 80 -23.89 38.19 -4.64
C LYS A 80 -25.25 37.97 -5.30
N ALA A 81 -26.13 38.96 -5.13
CA ALA A 81 -26.16 40.11 -6.04
C ALA A 81 -26.19 41.40 -5.22
#